data_AF-A0A5E4WQR5-F1
#
_entry.id   AF-A0A5E4WQR5-F1
#
_cell.length_a   1.000
_cell.length_b   1.000
_cell.length_c   1.000
_cell.angle_alpha   90.00
_cell.angle_beta   90.00
_cell.angle_gamma   90.00
#
_symmetry.space_group_name_H-M   'P 1'
#
loop_
_entity.id
_entity.type
_entity.pdbx_description
1 polymer ?
#
loop_
_entity_poly.entity_id
_entity_poly.type
_entity_poly.pdbx_seq_one_letter_code
_entity_poly.pdbx_strand_id
1 'polypeptide(L)'
;MELEGPYPVSPRDIAASLSRLLGREVVANAVARDTWETLFRAQGMSNPLPRMQMIDGFNEGWLCFEGGAVERRLGNVTLDIALHGLIEQAS
;
A
#
# COMPACT_ATOMS: atom_id res chain seq x y z
N MET A 1 -18.42 -6.35 9.30
CA MET A 1 -17.32 -7.34 9.30
C MET A 1 -16.11 -6.66 8.69
N GLU A 2 -14.94 -6.85 9.28
CA GLU A 2 -13.65 -6.36 8.78
C GLU A 2 -12.86 -7.53 8.22
N LEU A 3 -12.32 -7.37 7.00
CA LEU A 3 -11.54 -8.38 6.31
C LEU A 3 -10.14 -7.83 6.09
N GLU A 4 -9.15 -8.39 6.77
CA GLU A 4 -7.77 -7.91 6.74
C GLU A 4 -6.81 -8.97 6.21
N GLY A 5 -5.61 -8.52 5.82
CA GLY A 5 -4.48 -9.43 5.62
C GLY A 5 -4.03 -10.09 6.94
N PRO A 6 -3.06 -11.00 6.87
CA PRO A 6 -2.55 -11.70 8.06
C PRO A 6 -1.90 -10.76 9.08
N TYR A 7 -1.41 -9.60 8.67
CA TYR A 7 -0.81 -8.57 9.52
C TYR A 7 -0.88 -7.19 8.85
N PRO A 8 -0.79 -6.08 9.62
CA PRO A 8 -0.67 -4.73 9.07
C PRO A 8 0.59 -4.58 8.23
N VAL A 9 0.51 -3.79 7.15
CA VAL A 9 1.61 -3.59 6.19
C VAL A 9 1.88 -2.09 6.05
N SER A 10 3.13 -1.70 6.27
CA SER A 10 3.62 -0.35 5.98
C SER A 10 4.28 -0.28 4.59
N PRO A 11 4.45 0.93 4.01
CA PRO A 11 5.23 1.10 2.78
C PRO A 11 6.67 0.56 2.89
N ARG A 12 7.26 0.59 4.09
CA ARG A 12 8.61 0.03 4.34
C ARG A 12 8.62 -1.49 4.24
N ASP A 13 7.56 -2.16 4.68
CA ASP A 13 7.44 -3.62 4.58
C ASP A 13 7.31 -4.06 3.12
N ILE A 14 6.57 -3.28 2.31
CA ILE A 14 6.47 -3.48 0.85
C ILE A 14 7.85 -3.36 0.21
N ALA A 15 8.60 -2.30 0.50
CA ALA A 15 9.94 -2.10 -0.05
C ALA A 15 10.92 -3.21 0.38
N ALA A 16 10.86 -3.64 1.65
CA ALA A 16 11.69 -4.73 2.14
C ALA A 16 11.36 -6.07 1.45
N SER A 17 10.07 -6.36 1.22
CA SER A 17 9.64 -7.57 0.50
C SER A 17 10.07 -7.55 -0.96
N LEU A 18 9.82 -6.44 -1.68
CA LEU A 18 10.30 -6.26 -3.05
C LEU A 18 11.82 -6.38 -3.16
N SER A 19 12.57 -5.85 -2.18
CA SER A 19 14.03 -5.96 -2.18
C SER A 19 14.49 -7.42 -2.16
N ARG A 20 13.87 -8.25 -1.30
CA ARG A 20 14.17 -9.69 -1.21
C ARG A 20 13.79 -10.41 -2.50
N LEU A 21 12.59 -10.15 -3.02
CA LEU A 21 12.04 -10.86 -4.18
C LEU A 21 12.73 -10.48 -5.50
N LEU A 22 13.14 -9.23 -5.67
CA LEU A 22 13.80 -8.75 -6.89
C LEU A 22 15.32 -8.88 -6.85
N GLY A 23 15.92 -9.26 -5.72
CA GLY A 23 17.37 -9.40 -5.57
C GLY A 23 18.15 -8.08 -5.71
N ARG A 24 17.50 -6.93 -5.50
CA ARG A 24 18.10 -5.59 -5.58
C ARG A 24 17.49 -4.67 -4.53
N GLU A 25 18.22 -3.64 -4.12
CA GLU A 25 17.73 -2.68 -3.14
C GLU A 25 16.48 -1.93 -3.63
N VAL A 26 15.44 -1.91 -2.82
CA VAL A 26 14.21 -1.14 -3.01
C VAL A 26 13.91 -0.37 -1.73
N VAL A 27 13.74 0.95 -1.82
CA VAL A 27 13.51 1.84 -0.69
C VAL A 27 12.19 2.59 -0.88
N ALA A 28 11.37 2.63 0.17
CA ALA A 28 10.19 3.50 0.23
C ALA A 28 10.60 4.92 0.60
N ASN A 29 10.45 5.86 -0.34
CA ASN A 29 10.71 7.27 -0.12
C ASN A 29 9.40 8.04 0.08
N ALA A 30 9.31 8.80 1.17
CA ALA A 30 8.20 9.71 1.37
C ALA A 30 8.25 10.85 0.34
N VAL A 31 7.11 11.16 -0.25
CA VAL A 31 6.95 12.24 -1.22
C VAL A 31 6.20 13.38 -0.56
N ALA A 32 6.67 14.62 -0.71
CA ALA A 32 6.06 15.79 -0.10
C ALA A 32 4.61 15.98 -0.60
N ARG A 33 3.67 16.18 0.33
CA ARG A 33 2.21 16.14 0.07
C ARG A 33 1.74 17.15 -0.98
N ASP A 34 2.37 18.32 -1.00
CA ASP A 34 2.12 19.40 -1.95
C ASP A 34 2.51 19.05 -3.40
N THR A 35 3.42 18.09 -3.59
CA THR A 35 3.86 17.64 -4.92
C THR A 35 2.99 16.56 -5.55
N TRP A 36 2.10 15.92 -4.78
CA TRP A 36 1.40 14.71 -5.21
C TRP A 36 0.52 14.92 -6.45
N GLU A 37 -0.21 16.03 -6.52
CA GLU A 37 -1.10 16.28 -7.66
C GLU A 37 -0.31 16.38 -8.97
N THR A 38 0.75 17.17 -8.98
CA THR A 38 1.62 17.33 -10.15
C THR A 38 2.23 15.99 -10.57
N LEU A 39 2.72 15.20 -9.63
CA LEU A 39 3.30 13.89 -9.90
C LEU A 39 2.28 12.90 -10.46
N PHE A 40 1.09 12.79 -9.87
CA PHE A 40 0.06 11.89 -10.37
C PHE A 40 -0.41 12.29 -11.77
N ARG A 41 -0.56 13.59 -12.05
CA ARG A 41 -0.91 14.07 -13.40
C ARG A 41 0.19 13.75 -14.41
N ALA A 42 1.45 13.97 -14.06
CA ALA A 42 2.59 13.62 -14.91
C ALA A 42 2.67 12.11 -15.21
N GLN A 43 2.14 11.27 -14.32
CA GLN A 43 2.03 9.82 -14.49
C GLN A 43 0.75 9.37 -15.24
N GLY A 44 -0.04 10.30 -15.78
CA GLY A 44 -1.21 10.01 -16.60
C GLY A 44 -2.55 9.98 -15.85
N MET A 45 -2.60 10.42 -14.60
CA MET A 45 -3.85 10.44 -13.83
C MET A 45 -4.70 11.68 -14.13
N SER A 46 -5.93 11.48 -14.61
CA SER A 46 -6.84 12.60 -14.93
C SER A 46 -7.48 13.25 -13.70
N ASN A 47 -7.81 12.44 -12.68
CA ASN A 47 -8.46 12.90 -11.44
C ASN A 47 -7.72 12.37 -10.21
N PRO A 48 -6.63 13.04 -9.78
CA PRO A 48 -5.76 12.54 -8.71
C PRO A 48 -6.29 12.77 -7.29
N LEU A 49 -7.21 13.71 -7.11
CA LEU A 49 -7.68 14.15 -5.79
C LEU A 49 -8.20 13.00 -4.92
N PRO A 50 -9.06 12.07 -5.40
CA PRO A 50 -9.55 10.98 -4.55
C PRO A 50 -8.44 10.07 -4.04
N ARG A 51 -7.42 9.79 -4.88
CA ARG A 51 -6.27 8.98 -4.47
C ARG A 51 -5.44 9.69 -3.42
N MET A 52 -5.22 11.00 -3.57
CA MET A 52 -4.49 11.81 -2.60
C MET A 52 -5.19 11.80 -1.24
N GLN A 53 -6.51 12.01 -1.20
CA GLN A 53 -7.31 11.96 0.03
C GLN A 53 -7.29 10.59 0.69
N MET A 54 -7.30 9.51 -0.10
CA MET A 54 -7.15 8.15 0.44
C MET A 54 -5.78 7.97 1.11
N ILE A 55 -4.69 8.46 0.51
CA ILE A 55 -3.36 8.37 1.12
C ILE A 55 -3.27 9.25 2.36
N ASP A 56 -3.89 10.43 2.36
CA ASP A 56 -4.01 11.28 3.56
C ASP A 56 -4.72 10.54 4.68
N GLY A 57 -5.87 9.91 4.40
CA GLY A 57 -6.60 9.12 5.37
C GLY A 57 -5.80 7.97 5.97
N PHE A 58 -4.95 7.29 5.17
CA PHE A 58 -4.02 6.28 5.70
C PHE A 58 -2.93 6.90 6.59
N ASN A 59 -2.32 8.00 6.16
CA ASN A 59 -1.23 8.66 6.89
C ASN A 59 -1.70 9.28 8.20
N GLU A 60 -2.93 9.80 8.23
CA GLU A 60 -3.56 10.42 9.40
C GLU A 60 -4.30 9.41 10.28
N GLY A 61 -4.35 8.13 9.85
CA GLY A 61 -4.94 7.02 10.61
C GLY A 61 -6.46 6.98 10.60
N TRP A 62 -7.12 7.77 9.75
CA TRP A 62 -8.59 7.80 9.64
C TRP A 62 -9.14 6.71 8.73
N LEU A 63 -8.31 6.20 7.80
CA LEU A 63 -8.58 4.97 7.06
C LEU A 63 -7.82 3.82 7.70
N CYS A 64 -8.43 3.20 8.70
CA CYS A 64 -7.92 2.01 9.38
C CYS A 64 -9.06 1.04 9.69
N PHE A 65 -8.70 -0.19 10.07
CA PHE A 65 -9.67 -1.13 10.66
C PHE A 65 -9.90 -0.72 12.11
N GLU A 66 -11.16 -0.60 12.50
CA GLU A 66 -11.59 -0.11 13.81
C GLU A 66 -11.36 -1.16 14.89
N GLY A 67 -11.31 -2.47 14.55
CA GLY A 67 -11.03 -3.56 15.48
C GLY A 67 -12.08 -3.72 16.59
N GLY A 68 -13.25 -3.10 16.42
CA GLY A 68 -14.31 -2.94 17.42
C GLY A 68 -15.41 -4.01 17.36
N ALA A 69 -16.68 -3.57 17.45
CA ALA A 69 -17.84 -4.44 17.66
C ALA A 69 -18.23 -5.35 16.47
N VAL A 70 -17.53 -5.22 15.34
CA VAL A 70 -17.80 -6.00 14.13
C VAL A 70 -16.87 -7.21 14.06
N GLU A 71 -17.37 -8.34 13.55
CA GLU A 71 -16.55 -9.53 13.35
C GLU A 71 -15.33 -9.21 12.47
N ARG A 72 -14.14 -9.51 12.98
CA ARG A 72 -12.85 -9.36 12.29
C ARG A 72 -12.39 -10.72 11.76
N ARG A 73 -12.03 -10.81 10.48
CA ARG A 73 -11.46 -12.01 9.86
C ARG A 73 -10.14 -11.69 9.18
N LEU A 74 -9.14 -12.52 9.45
CA LEU A 74 -7.80 -12.40 8.88
C LEU A 74 -7.61 -13.42 7.76
N GLY A 75 -7.15 -12.93 6.61
CA GLY A 75 -6.65 -13.77 5.53
C GLY A 75 -5.30 -14.40 5.85
N ASN A 76 -4.89 -15.35 5.02
CA ASN A 76 -3.62 -16.07 5.14
C ASN A 76 -2.58 -15.72 4.06
N VAL A 77 -2.98 -14.92 3.05
CA VAL A 77 -2.07 -14.49 1.97
C VAL A 77 -1.14 -13.43 2.52
N THR A 78 0.14 -13.76 2.63
CA THR A 78 1.18 -12.85 3.10
C THR A 78 1.57 -11.84 2.03
N LEU A 79 2.26 -10.77 2.44
CA LEU A 79 2.78 -9.77 1.50
C LEU A 79 3.73 -10.38 0.46
N ASP A 80 4.63 -11.28 0.90
CA ASP A 80 5.59 -11.94 0.01
C ASP A 80 4.87 -12.84 -1.02
N ILE A 81 3.81 -13.55 -0.65
CA ILE A 81 3.01 -14.36 -1.58
C ILE A 81 2.34 -13.46 -2.62
N ALA A 82 1.69 -12.37 -2.16
CA ALA A 82 1.00 -11.44 -3.05
C ALA A 82 1.96 -10.76 -4.05
N LEU A 83 3.10 -10.26 -3.56
CA LEU A 83 4.09 -9.59 -4.39
C LEU A 83 4.79 -10.55 -5.35
N HIS A 84 5.09 -11.78 -4.93
CA HIS A 84 5.63 -12.80 -5.84
C HIS A 84 4.70 -13.04 -7.03
N GLY A 85 3.40 -13.22 -6.79
CA GLY A 85 2.43 -13.43 -7.86
C GLY A 85 2.33 -12.23 -8.82
N LEU A 86 2.46 -10.99 -8.32
CA LEU A 86 2.51 -9.80 -9.17
C LEU A 86 3.78 -9.72 -10.02
N ILE A 87 4.93 -10.12 -9.47
CA ILE A 87 6.21 -10.14 -10.19
C ILE A 87 6.17 -11.18 -11.32
N GLU A 88 5.61 -12.36 -11.06
CA GLU A 88 5.44 -13.42 -12.07
C GLU A 88 4.54 -12.97 -13.22
N GLN A 89 3.48 -12.20 -12.95
CA GLN A 89 2.57 -11.69 -13.98
C GLN A 89 3.15 -10.53 -14.81
N ALA A 90 4.09 -9.78 -14.26
CA ALA A 90 4.72 -8.64 -14.91
C ALA A 90 5.94 -9.01 -15.78
N SER A 91 6.37 -10.27 -15.71
CA SER A 91 7.49 -10.84 -16.47
C SER A 91 7.04 -11.38 -17.83
#